data_AF-A0A7J2RAV4-F1
#
_entry.id   AF-A0A7J2RAV4-F1
#
_cell.length_a   1.000
_cell.length_b   1.000
_cell.length_c   1.000
_cell.angle_alpha   90.00
_cell.angle_beta   90.00
_cell.angle_gamma   90.00
#
_symmetry.space_group_name_H-M   'P 1'
#
loop_
_entity.id
_entity.type
_entity.pdbx_description
1 polymer ?
#
loop_
_entity_poly.entity_id
_entity_poly.type
_entity_poly.pdbx_seq_one_letter_code
_entity_poly.pdbx_strand_id
1 'polypeptide(L)' 'MRKINWKIVAIIFIVLFVVETLFWIWSTAIYNSELDKNNECLYDICGDYVDAWYEEDICTCYEYDMTGDLIVAKNKYMK' A
#
# COMPACT_ATOMS: atom_id res chain seq x y z
N MET A 1 -48.53 -9.25 -3.57
CA MET A 1 -47.19 -9.02 -2.99
C MET A 1 -46.82 -10.22 -2.12
N ARG A 2 -45.73 -10.93 -2.47
CA ARG A 2 -45.24 -12.09 -1.71
C ARG A 2 -44.69 -11.59 -0.37
N LYS A 3 -45.24 -12.05 0.76
CA LYS A 3 -44.69 -11.76 2.11
C LYS A 3 -43.33 -12.45 2.23
N ILE A 4 -42.29 -11.80 1.72
CA ILE A 4 -40.92 -12.15 2.09
C ILE A 4 -40.81 -11.91 3.59
N ASN A 5 -40.28 -12.89 4.32
CA ASN A 5 -40.02 -12.75 5.75
C ASN A 5 -38.95 -11.67 5.95
N TRP A 6 -39.40 -10.43 6.13
CA TRP A 6 -38.55 -9.23 6.19
C TRP A 6 -37.43 -9.33 7.22
N LYS A 7 -37.65 -10.11 8.30
CA LYS A 7 -36.63 -10.44 9.31
C LYS A 7 -35.41 -11.18 8.72
N ILE A 8 -35.62 -12.08 7.76
CA ILE A 8 -34.53 -12.82 7.10
C ILE A 8 -33.72 -11.87 6.23
N VAL A 9 -34.39 -11.00 5.48
CA VAL A 9 -33.73 -9.98 4.66
C VAL A 9 -32.87 -9.06 5.52
N ALA A 10 -33.39 -8.59 6.66
CA ALA A 10 -32.64 -7.75 7.58
C ALA A 10 -31.38 -8.43 8.12
N ILE A 11 -31.47 -9.71 8.50
CA ILE A 11 -30.31 -10.47 8.99
C ILE A 11 -29.24 -10.61 7.89
N ILE A 12 -29.65 -10.93 6.66
CA ILE A 12 -28.72 -11.05 5.53
C ILE A 12 -27.97 -9.74 5.30
N PHE A 13 -28.66 -8.60 5.33
CA PHE A 13 -28.01 -7.29 5.19
C PHE A 13 -27.00 -7.00 6.30
N ILE A 14 -27.32 -7.35 7.56
CA ILE A 14 -26.39 -7.18 8.67
C ILE A 14 -25.13 -8.03 8.47
N VAL A 15 -25.30 -9.29 8.06
CA VAL A 15 -24.16 -10.18 7.81
C VAL A 15 -23.30 -9.67 6.66
N LEU A 16 -23.92 -9.25 5.55
CA LEU A 16 -23.20 -8.67 4.41
C LEU A 16 -22.42 -7.42 4.81
N PHE A 17 -23.03 -6.52 5.60
CA PHE A 17 -22.37 -5.32 6.10
C PHE A 17 -21.13 -5.63 6.97
N VAL A 18 -21.24 -6.64 7.85
CA VAL A 18 -20.09 -7.07 8.67
C VAL A 18 -18.97 -7.63 7.80
N VAL A 19 -19.29 -8.47 6.81
CA VAL A 19 -18.29 -9.04 5.90
C VAL A 19 -17.60 -7.96 5.06
N GLU A 20 -18.37 -7.02 4.51
CA GLU A 20 -17.83 -5.90 3.74
C GLU A 20 -16.90 -5.03 4.59
N THR A 21 -17.32 -4.65 5.81
CA THR A 21 -16.48 -3.82 6.69
C THR A 21 -15.17 -4.53 7.08
N LEU A 22 -15.20 -5.84 7.34
CA LEU A 22 -13.97 -6.61 7.58
C LEU A 22 -13.05 -6.62 6.34
N PHE A 23 -13.62 -6.75 5.14
CA PHE A 23 -12.87 -6.70 3.90
C PHE A 23 -12.20 -5.33 3.68
N TRP A 24 -12.91 -4.23 3.96
CA TRP A 24 -12.36 -2.88 3.89
C TRP A 24 -11.19 -2.68 4.87
N ILE A 25 -11.32 -3.13 6.12
CA ILE A 25 -10.25 -3.03 7.13
C ILE A 25 -9.00 -3.79 6.67
N TRP A 26 -9.18 -4.99 6.12
CA TRP A 26 -8.05 -5.79 5.65
C TRP A 26 -7.37 -5.15 4.43
N SER A 27 -8.16 -4.64 3.49
CA SER A 27 -7.64 -3.95 2.31
C SER A 27 -6.84 -2.69 2.65
N THR A 28 -7.30 -1.88 3.60
CA THR A 28 -6.55 -0.68 4.02
C THR A 28 -5.28 -1.04 4.79
N ALA A 29 -5.27 -2.12 5.57
CA ALA A 29 -4.07 -2.59 6.26
C ALA A 29 -2.95 -2.98 5.27
N ILE A 30 -3.29 -3.70 4.19
CA ILE A 30 -2.32 -4.06 3.14
C ILE A 30 -1.80 -2.81 2.44
N TYR A 31 -2.71 -1.91 2.04
CA TYR A 31 -2.32 -0.67 1.36
C TYR A 31 -1.38 0.19 2.21
N ASN A 32 -1.67 0.34 3.50
CA ASN A 32 -0.81 1.08 4.41
C ASN A 32 0.56 0.42 4.57
N SER A 33 0.63 -0.91 4.57
CA SER A 33 1.92 -1.61 4.68
C SER A 33 2.84 -1.38 3.48
N GLU A 34 2.29 -1.28 2.27
CA GLU A 34 3.08 -0.93 1.07
C GLU A 34 3.52 0.53 1.09
N LEU A 35 2.64 1.44 1.53
CA LEU A 35 2.99 2.84 1.71
C LEU A 35 4.09 3.05 2.75
N ASP A 36 4.05 2.32 3.87
CA ASP A 36 5.07 2.42 4.91
C ASP A 36 6.44 2.02 4.37
N LYS A 37 6.52 0.93 3.59
CA LYS A 37 7.77 0.51 2.94
C LYS A 37 8.26 1.52 1.91
N ASN A 38 7.37 2.08 1.10
CA ASN A 38 7.73 3.13 0.14
C ASN A 38 8.24 4.40 0.85
N ASN A 39 7.58 4.80 1.94
CA ASN A 39 7.98 5.96 2.72
C ASN A 39 9.31 5.73 3.43
N GLU A 40 9.55 4.55 3.99
CA GLU A 40 10.85 4.20 4.58
C GLU A 40 11.96 4.21 3.51
N CYS A 41 11.68 3.71 2.30
CA CYS A 41 12.62 3.81 1.18
C CYS A 41 12.93 5.27 0.82
N LEU A 42 11.89 6.09 0.59
CA LEU A 42 12.05 7.46 0.11
C LEU A 42 12.65 8.39 1.16
N TYR A 43 12.19 8.32 2.41
CA TYR A 43 12.53 9.30 3.45
C TYR A 43 13.63 8.84 4.41
N ASP A 44 13.73 7.55 4.74
CA ASP A 44 14.72 7.06 5.71
C ASP A 44 15.98 6.52 5.03
N ILE A 45 15.82 5.74 3.95
CA ILE A 45 16.96 5.14 3.22
C ILE A 45 17.55 6.11 2.20
N CYS A 46 16.69 6.71 1.38
CA CYS A 46 17.08 7.57 0.27
C CYS A 46 16.82 9.06 0.52
N GLY A 47 16.66 9.49 1.77
CA GLY A 47 16.31 10.89 2.10
C GLY A 47 17.31 11.94 1.62
N ASP A 48 18.56 11.55 1.36
CA ASP A 48 19.63 12.43 0.84
C ASP A 48 19.75 12.39 -0.70
N TYR A 49 18.94 11.59 -1.38
CA TYR A 49 18.99 11.38 -2.82
C TYR A 49 17.90 12.19 -3.54
N VAL A 50 18.04 12.33 -4.86
CA VAL A 50 17.11 13.12 -5.68
C VAL A 50 15.79 12.38 -5.84
N ASP A 51 15.86 11.06 -6.01
CA ASP A 51 14.70 10.20 -6.21
C ASP A 51 14.95 8.81 -5.61
N ALA A 52 13.87 8.08 -5.36
CA ALA A 52 13.91 6.72 -4.87
C ALA A 52 12.78 5.87 -5.44
N TRP A 53 13.09 4.61 -5.73
CA TRP A 53 12.14 3.62 -6.21
C TRP A 53 12.18 2.38 -5.34
N TYR A 54 11.01 1.91 -4.92
CA TYR A 54 10.88 0.67 -4.16
C TYR A 54 10.16 -0.38 -5.00
N GLU A 55 10.81 -1.53 -5.20
CA GLU A 55 10.27 -2.65 -5.96
C GLU A 55 10.81 -3.98 -5.43
N GLU A 56 9.95 -4.99 -5.28
CA GLU A 56 10.33 -6.34 -4.84
C GLU A 56 11.24 -6.39 -3.60
N ASP A 57 10.92 -5.62 -2.56
CA ASP A 57 11.71 -5.51 -1.32
C ASP A 57 13.12 -4.89 -1.52
N ILE A 58 13.34 -4.19 -2.64
CA ILE A 58 14.56 -3.45 -2.96
C ILE A 58 14.24 -1.96 -3.05
N CYS A 59 14.92 -1.18 -2.23
CA CYS A 59 14.93 0.27 -2.32
C CYS A 59 16.13 0.73 -3.15
N THR A 60 15.87 1.49 -4.22
CA THR A 60 16.84 1.99 -5.19
C THR A 60 16.86 3.52 -5.11
N CYS A 61 18.00 4.09 -4.73
CA CYS A 61 18.19 5.54 -4.67
C CYS A 61 18.87 6.05 -5.94
N TYR A 62 18.43 7.20 -6.43
CA TYR A 62 18.95 7.83 -7.64
C TYR A 62 19.58 9.20 -7.37
N GLU A 63 20.65 9.50 -8.09
CA GLU A 63 21.30 10.80 -8.09
C GLU A 63 21.54 11.29 -9.53
N TYR A 64 21.80 12.58 -9.69
CA TYR A 64 22.21 13.12 -10.98
C TYR A 64 23.71 12.90 -11.19
N ASP A 65 24.06 12.40 -12.37
CA ASP A 65 25.44 12.39 -12.83
C ASP A 65 25.89 13.79 -13.32
N MET A 66 27.15 13.89 -13.76
CA MET A 66 27.72 15.15 -14.26
C MET A 66 27.07 15.65 -15.56
N THR A 67 26.30 14.81 -16.25
CA THR A 67 25.53 15.12 -17.45
C THR A 67 24.07 15.48 -17.16
N GLY A 68 23.62 15.33 -15.91
CA GLY A 68 22.25 15.62 -15.47
C GLY A 68 21.29 14.43 -15.66
N ASP A 69 21.80 13.24 -15.94
CA ASP A 69 21.01 12.02 -16.08
C ASP A 69 20.86 11.33 -14.71
N LEU A 70 19.69 10.73 -14.47
CA LEU A 70 19.44 9.95 -13.24
C LEU A 70 20.16 8.61 -13.33
N ILE A 71 21.07 8.36 -12.39
CA ILE A 71 21.79 7.10 -12.25
C ILE A 71 21.47 6.45 -10.90
N VAL A 72 21.56 5.13 -10.85
CA VAL A 72 21.41 4.37 -9.60
C VAL A 72 22.63 4.62 -8.72
N ALA A 73 22.42 5.30 -7.60
CA ALA A 73 23.48 5.60 -6.64
C ALA A 73 23.64 4.48 -5.59
N LYS A 74 22.52 3.86 -5.17
CA LYS A 74 22.51 2.87 -4.10
C LYS A 74 21.30 1.95 -4.16
N ASN A 75 21.52 0.66 -3.90
CA ASN A 75 20.46 -0.31 -3.68
C ASN A 75 20.52 -0.84 -2.24
N LYS A 76 19.37 -1.00 -1.59
CA LYS A 76 19.26 -1.58 -0.25
C LYS A 76 18.05 -2.50 -0.17
N TYR A 77 18.26 -3.71 0.31
CA TYR A 77 17.19 -4.67 0.59
C TYR A 77 16.46 -4.30 1.89
N MET A 78 15.14 -4.28 1.83
CA MET A 78 14.24 -4.08 2.96
C MET A 78 13.66 -5.45 3.34
N LYS A 79 13.67 -5.82 4.63
CA LYS A 79 13.18 -7.12 5.11
C LYS A 79 11.90 -6.95 5.89
#